data_AF-A0A9K3DU75-F1
#
_entry.id   AF-A0A9K3DU75-F1
#
_cell.length_a   1.000
_cell.length_b   1.000
_cell.length_c   1.000
_cell.angle_alpha   90.00
_cell.angle_beta   90.00
_cell.angle_gamma   90.00
#
_symmetry.space_group_name_H-M   'P 1'
#
loop_
_entity.id
_entity.type
_entity.pdbx_description
1 polymer ?
#
loop_
_entity_poly.entity_id
_entity_poly.type
_entity_poly.pdbx_seq_one_letter_code
_entity_poly.pdbx_strand_id
1 'polypeptide(L)'
;MQAIDTTASSYDTAWVAMVPSPSSPKSPCFPECLNWLVKNQLDDRSWGLANHNGTHSLLKDSLSSTLACIALKRWNVGEDQINKGMYVSLCCFLACCISSVSRLLVQVYVLSSQILLRLLTKVNHLPLVLTSYFLVCWSMQNS
;
A
#
# COMPACT_ATOMS: atom_id res chain seq x y z
N MET A 1 -0.99 23.93 11.01
CA MET A 1 -1.02 23.06 12.21
C MET A 1 -1.47 21.68 11.75
N GLN A 2 -0.55 20.72 11.64
CA GLN A 2 -0.94 19.32 11.43
C GLN A 2 -1.56 18.83 12.72
N ALA A 3 -2.83 18.43 12.68
CA ALA A 3 -3.47 17.73 13.78
C ALA A 3 -2.68 16.44 14.01
N ILE A 4 -2.03 16.35 15.17
CA ILE A 4 -1.52 15.07 15.66
C ILE A 4 -2.78 14.33 16.11
N ASP A 5 -3.36 13.53 15.21
CA ASP A 5 -4.43 12.61 15.57
C ASP A 5 -3.84 11.60 16.56
N THR A 6 -4.07 11.84 17.85
CA THR A 6 -3.80 10.92 18.96
C THR A 6 -4.82 9.77 18.97
N THR A 7 -5.16 9.22 17.81
CA THR A 7 -5.78 7.90 17.74
C THR A 7 -4.70 6.87 17.99
N ALA A 8 -4.92 5.96 18.95
CA ALA A 8 -4.00 4.87 19.23
C ALA A 8 -3.62 4.15 17.93
N SER A 9 -2.34 4.23 17.56
CA SER A 9 -1.81 3.62 16.36
C SER A 9 -1.87 2.10 16.55
N SER A 10 -2.65 1.43 15.71
CA SER A 10 -2.79 -0.02 15.69
C SER A 10 -1.45 -0.72 15.50
N TYR A 11 -0.54 -0.11 14.73
CA TYR A 11 0.86 -0.55 14.58
C TYR A 11 1.59 -0.62 15.93
N ASP A 12 1.59 0.49 16.67
CA ASP A 12 2.32 0.58 17.96
C ASP A 12 1.68 -0.35 19.00
N THR A 13 0.34 -0.42 19.01
CA THR A 13 -0.42 -1.31 19.89
C THR A 13 -0.14 -2.78 19.61
N ALA A 14 -0.06 -3.17 18.34
CA ALA A 14 0.28 -4.53 17.94
C ALA A 14 1.71 -4.91 18.34
N TRP A 15 2.65 -3.97 18.23
CA TRP A 15 4.02 -4.20 18.63
C TRP A 15 4.15 -4.41 20.14
N VAL A 16 3.51 -3.56 20.95
CA VAL A 16 3.47 -3.69 22.41
C VAL A 16 2.75 -4.99 22.83
N ALA A 17 1.70 -5.39 22.12
CA ALA A 17 0.98 -6.64 22.40
C ALA A 17 1.84 -7.88 22.22
N MET A 18 2.91 -7.86 21.42
CA MET A 18 3.80 -9.01 21.24
C MET A 18 4.80 -9.21 22.40
N VAL A 19 4.98 -8.21 23.25
CA VAL A 19 6.00 -8.22 24.31
C VAL A 19 5.63 -9.27 25.37
N PRO A 20 6.48 -10.28 25.62
CA PRO A 20 6.24 -11.28 26.64
C PRO A 20 6.47 -10.72 28.05
N SER A 21 5.72 -11.23 29.03
CA SER A 21 5.93 -10.87 30.43
C SER A 21 7.28 -11.38 30.93
N PRO A 22 8.07 -10.57 31.67
CA PRO A 22 9.35 -10.98 32.25
C PRO A 22 9.23 -12.17 33.22
N SER A 23 8.08 -12.26 33.90
CA SER A 23 7.81 -13.30 34.91
C SER A 23 7.09 -14.51 34.34
N SER A 24 6.48 -14.42 33.16
CA SER A 24 5.83 -15.53 32.47
C SER A 24 5.92 -15.37 30.95
N PRO A 25 6.91 -16.03 30.30
CA PRO A 25 7.15 -15.92 28.86
C PRO A 25 5.98 -16.40 27.99
N LYS A 26 5.05 -17.16 28.58
CA LYS A 26 3.85 -17.68 27.92
C LYS A 26 2.66 -16.73 28.02
N SER A 27 2.82 -15.56 28.63
CA SER A 27 1.76 -14.55 28.77
C SER A 27 2.20 -13.19 28.25
N PRO A 28 1.27 -12.41 27.67
CA PRO A 28 1.57 -11.04 27.24
C PRO A 28 1.88 -10.15 28.44
N CYS A 29 2.86 -9.25 28.29
CA CYS A 29 3.16 -8.24 29.30
C CYS A 29 2.01 -7.22 29.42
N PHE A 30 1.31 -6.96 28.30
CA PHE A 30 0.22 -6.00 28.20
C PHE A 30 -1.02 -6.66 27.56
N PRO A 31 -1.82 -7.42 28.32
CA PRO A 31 -3.01 -8.09 27.79
C PRO A 31 -4.07 -7.11 27.28
N GLU A 32 -4.07 -5.87 27.76
CA GLU A 32 -4.99 -4.81 27.31
C GLU A 32 -4.77 -4.45 25.85
N CYS A 33 -3.52 -4.36 25.40
CA CYS A 33 -3.18 -4.12 23.99
C CYS A 33 -3.68 -5.27 23.10
N LEU A 34 -3.54 -6.51 23.57
CA LEU A 34 -4.02 -7.68 22.86
C LEU A 34 -5.56 -7.68 22.72
N ASN A 35 -6.26 -7.32 23.80
CA ASN A 35 -7.72 -7.23 23.79
C ASN A 35 -8.21 -6.06 22.91
N TRP A 36 -7.47 -4.96 22.89
CA TRP A 36 -7.75 -3.83 22.00
C TRP A 36 -7.69 -4.25 20.53
N LEU A 37 -6.70 -5.07 20.14
CA LEU A 37 -6.62 -5.63 18.78
C LEU A 37 -7.85 -6.46 18.45
N VAL A 38 -8.27 -7.38 19.33
CA VAL A 38 -9.46 -8.20 19.07
C VAL A 38 -10.71 -7.33 18.86
N LYS A 39 -10.84 -6.22 19.59
CA LYS A 39 -12.01 -5.33 19.56
C LYS A 39 -11.99 -4.29 18.44
N ASN A 40 -10.82 -3.84 18.00
CA ASN A 40 -10.66 -2.80 16.99
C ASN A 40 -10.33 -3.35 15.60
N GLN A 41 -10.73 -4.59 15.31
CA GLN A 41 -10.78 -5.04 13.93
C GLN A 41 -11.93 -4.30 13.23
N LEU A 42 -11.63 -3.60 12.14
CA LEU A 42 -12.62 -2.90 11.34
C LEU A 42 -13.53 -3.89 10.59
N ASP A 43 -14.68 -3.40 10.11
CA ASP A 43 -15.62 -4.20 9.33
C ASP A 43 -15.01 -4.70 8.00
N ASP A 44 -14.06 -3.92 7.45
CA ASP A 44 -13.24 -4.30 6.30
C ASP A 44 -12.20 -5.39 6.62
N ARG A 45 -12.16 -5.85 7.87
CA ARG A 45 -11.25 -6.84 8.47
C ARG A 45 -9.81 -6.38 8.69
N SER A 46 -9.52 -5.10 8.45
CA SER A 46 -8.21 -4.51 8.69
C SER A 46 -8.07 -3.95 10.11
N TRP A 47 -6.84 -3.62 10.48
CA TRP A 47 -6.51 -2.77 11.63
C TRP A 47 -5.97 -1.42 11.17
N GLY A 48 -6.34 -0.95 9.97
CA GLY A 48 -5.92 0.32 9.41
C GLY A 48 -6.74 1.51 9.90
N LEU A 49 -6.37 2.72 9.50
CA LEU A 49 -7.26 3.88 9.65
C LEU A 49 -8.24 3.89 8.47
N ALA A 50 -9.55 3.82 8.74
CA ALA A 50 -10.60 3.74 7.73
C ALA A 50 -10.67 4.93 6.73
N ASN A 51 -9.90 6.01 6.95
CA ASN A 51 -10.19 7.34 6.38
C ASN A 51 -9.05 8.01 5.61
N HIS A 52 -8.10 7.27 5.01
CA HIS A 52 -6.99 7.90 4.28
C HIS A 52 -6.88 7.42 2.83
N ASN A 53 -7.38 8.25 1.90
CA ASN A 53 -7.44 8.09 0.44
C ASN A 53 -6.06 8.08 -0.29
N GLY A 54 -5.01 7.49 0.28
CA GLY A 54 -3.66 7.51 -0.31
C GLY A 54 -2.96 6.16 -0.29
N THR A 55 -2.10 5.91 -1.29
CA THR A 55 -1.24 4.70 -1.38
C THR A 55 -0.33 4.50 -0.18
N HIS A 56 -0.01 5.58 0.56
CA HIS A 56 0.77 5.52 1.80
C HIS A 56 -0.04 5.00 2.99
N SER A 57 -1.38 5.10 2.96
CA SER A 57 -2.25 4.52 3.98
C SER A 57 -2.28 3.01 3.86
N LEU A 58 -2.46 2.49 2.64
CA LEU A 58 -2.57 1.05 2.40
C LEU A 58 -1.38 0.23 2.92
N LEU A 59 -0.16 0.77 2.81
CA LEU A 59 1.04 0.14 3.37
C LEU A 59 1.02 0.14 4.90
N LYS A 60 0.64 1.25 5.52
CA LYS A 60 0.54 1.38 6.98
C LYS A 60 -0.57 0.48 7.55
N ASP A 61 -1.69 0.40 6.84
CA ASP A 61 -2.84 -0.43 7.18
C ASP A 61 -2.52 -1.92 7.03
N SER A 62 -1.80 -2.29 5.96
CA SER A 62 -1.31 -3.66 5.74
C SER A 62 -0.29 -4.09 6.79
N LEU A 63 0.69 -3.24 7.10
CA LEU A 63 1.69 -3.51 8.13
C LEU A 63 1.05 -3.67 9.51
N SER A 64 0.13 -2.78 9.87
CA SER A 64 -0.61 -2.84 11.14
C SER A 64 -1.46 -4.11 11.22
N SER A 65 -2.19 -4.46 10.16
CA SER A 65 -3.01 -5.68 10.10
C SER A 65 -2.15 -6.95 10.19
N THR A 66 -0.99 -6.95 9.54
CA THR A 66 -0.04 -8.07 9.59
C THR A 66 0.52 -8.25 11.00
N LEU A 67 0.95 -7.15 11.65
CA LEU A 67 1.44 -7.15 13.02
C LEU A 67 0.36 -7.59 14.02
N ALA A 68 -0.89 -7.13 13.84
CA ALA A 68 -2.03 -7.54 14.64
C ALA A 68 -2.25 -9.06 14.55
N CYS A 69 -2.26 -9.63 13.34
CA CYS A 69 -2.36 -11.07 13.12
C CYS A 69 -1.20 -11.83 13.79
N ILE A 70 0.03 -11.34 13.71
CA ILE A 70 1.20 -11.97 14.35
C ILE A 70 1.06 -11.93 15.88
N ALA A 71 0.64 -10.80 16.45
CA ALA A 71 0.43 -10.65 17.88
C ALA A 71 -0.66 -11.60 18.41
N LEU A 72 -1.80 -11.64 17.72
CA LEU A 72 -2.90 -12.56 18.03
C LEU A 72 -2.45 -14.03 17.93
N LYS A 73 -1.71 -14.38 16.87
CA LYS A 73 -1.17 -15.73 16.66
C LYS A 73 -0.16 -16.13 17.74
N ARG A 74 0.69 -15.20 18.17
CA ARG A 74 1.71 -15.43 19.21
C ARG A 74 1.10 -15.88 20.53
N TRP A 75 -0.06 -15.34 20.88
CA TRP A 75 -0.77 -15.66 22.12
C TRP A 75 -1.90 -16.66 21.94
N ASN A 76 -2.09 -17.19 20.72
CA ASN A 76 -3.17 -18.12 20.36
C ASN A 76 -4.57 -17.57 20.69
N VAL A 77 -4.80 -16.29 20.41
CA VAL A 77 -6.06 -15.57 20.65
C VAL A 77 -6.63 -15.09 19.32
N GLY A 78 -7.96 -15.23 19.11
CA GLY A 78 -8.64 -14.60 17.98
C GLY A 78 -8.33 -15.21 16.61
N GLU A 79 -8.41 -16.55 16.50
CA GLU A 79 -8.13 -17.29 15.26
C GLU A 79 -9.00 -16.84 14.08
N ASP A 80 -10.27 -16.52 14.35
CA ASP A 80 -11.18 -15.92 13.37
C ASP A 80 -10.68 -14.56 12.86
N GLN A 81 -10.22 -13.70 13.77
CA GLN A 81 -9.69 -12.37 13.48
C GLN A 81 -8.41 -12.47 12.64
N ILE A 82 -7.55 -13.46 12.94
CA ILE A 82 -6.33 -13.75 12.18
C ILE A 82 -6.69 -14.18 10.76
N ASN A 83 -7.61 -15.13 10.58
CA ASN A 83 -8.02 -15.61 9.26
C ASN A 83 -8.61 -14.48 8.39
N LYS A 84 -9.42 -13.61 9.01
CA LYS A 84 -10.02 -12.45 8.34
C LYS A 84 -8.97 -11.39 7.98
N GLY A 85 -8.02 -11.11 8.88
CA GLY A 85 -6.96 -10.11 8.65
C GLY A 85 -5.90 -10.54 7.63
N MET A 86 -5.60 -11.85 7.56
CA MET A 86 -4.68 -12.43 6.57
C MET A 86 -5.16 -12.18 5.14
N TYR A 87 -6.47 -12.29 4.88
CA TYR A 87 -7.05 -12.03 3.57
C TYR A 87 -6.82 -10.58 3.13
N VAL A 88 -7.04 -9.63 4.04
CA VAL A 88 -6.83 -8.20 3.77
C VAL A 88 -5.36 -7.89 3.54
N SER A 89 -4.45 -8.41 4.38
CA SER A 89 -3.00 -8.22 4.20
C SER A 89 -2.57 -8.69 2.81
N LEU A 90 -2.97 -9.90 2.40
CA LEU A 90 -2.65 -10.44 1.07
C LEU A 90 -3.24 -9.57 -0.06
N CYS A 91 -4.50 -9.15 0.05
CA CYS A 91 -5.14 -8.27 -0.94
C CYS A 91 -4.43 -6.91 -1.04
N CYS A 92 -4.04 -6.30 0.07
CA CYS A 92 -3.30 -5.03 0.10
C CYS A 92 -1.89 -5.18 -0.48
N PHE A 93 -1.18 -6.28 -0.18
CA PHE A 93 0.12 -6.58 -0.80
C PHE A 93 -0.01 -6.72 -2.32
N LEU A 94 -1.00 -7.48 -2.81
CA LEU A 94 -1.25 -7.63 -4.25
C LEU A 94 -1.62 -6.30 -4.91
N ALA A 95 -2.52 -5.52 -4.32
CA ALA A 95 -2.90 -4.20 -4.85
C ALA A 95 -1.71 -3.24 -4.90
N CYS A 96 -0.86 -3.23 -3.87
CA CYS A 96 0.36 -2.43 -3.84
C CYS A 96 1.36 -2.90 -4.92
N CYS A 97 1.56 -4.21 -5.08
CA CYS A 97 2.41 -4.77 -6.12
C CYS A 97 1.91 -4.39 -7.52
N ILE A 98 0.62 -4.52 -7.80
CA ILE A 98 0.01 -4.13 -9.09
C ILE A 98 0.18 -2.63 -9.34
N SER A 99 -0.01 -1.79 -8.32
CA SER A 99 0.18 -0.33 -8.42
C SER A 99 1.64 0.06 -8.69
N SER A 100 2.60 -0.65 -8.10
CA SER A 100 4.03 -0.44 -8.34
C SER A 100 4.45 -0.91 -9.75
N VAL A 101 3.95 -2.07 -10.19
CA VAL A 101 4.24 -2.63 -11.53
C VAL A 101 3.62 -1.75 -12.63
N SER A 102 2.38 -1.30 -12.46
CA SER A 102 1.73 -0.40 -13.43
C SER A 102 2.47 0.93 -13.57
N ARG A 103 2.93 1.52 -12.46
CA ARG A 103 3.80 2.71 -12.51
C ARG A 103 5.10 2.47 -13.27
N LEU A 104 5.77 1.35 -13.04
CA LEU A 104 6.98 0.97 -13.76
C LEU A 104 6.72 0.80 -15.26
N LEU A 105 5.63 0.14 -15.65
CA LEU A 105 5.24 -0.03 -17.06
C LEU A 105 4.98 1.32 -17.74
N VAL A 106 4.27 2.24 -17.08
CA VAL A 106 4.05 3.60 -17.58
C VAL A 106 5.39 4.33 -17.75
N GLN A 107 6.29 4.21 -16.78
CA GLN A 107 7.62 4.84 -16.86
C GLN A 107 8.45 4.29 -18.02
N VAL A 108 8.43 2.98 -18.23
CA VAL A 108 9.12 2.31 -19.34
C VAL A 108 8.55 2.75 -20.69
N TYR A 109 7.23 2.85 -20.81
CA TYR A 109 6.56 3.33 -22.02
C TYR A 109 6.88 4.80 -22.32
N VAL A 110 6.89 5.65 -21.30
CA VAL A 110 7.29 7.06 -21.45
C VAL A 110 8.76 7.17 -21.85
N LEU A 111 9.65 6.37 -21.26
CA LEU A 111 11.06 6.37 -21.63
C LEU A 111 11.27 5.84 -23.06
N SER A 112 10.59 4.77 -23.45
CA SER A 112 10.72 4.20 -24.80
C SER A 112 10.23 5.17 -25.88
N SER A 113 9.10 5.84 -25.66
CA SER A 113 8.58 6.89 -26.56
C SER A 113 9.52 8.10 -26.64
N GLN A 114 10.11 8.55 -25.54
CA GLN A 114 11.10 9.64 -25.54
C GLN A 114 12.39 9.28 -26.27
N ILE A 115 12.87 8.04 -26.11
CA ILE A 115 14.03 7.52 -26.83
C ILE A 115 13.72 7.43 -28.32
N LEU A 116 12.56 6.88 -28.69
CA LEU A 116 12.13 6.76 -30.08
C LEU A 116 12.03 8.14 -30.73
N LEU A 117 11.44 9.13 -30.06
CA LEU A 117 11.35 10.50 -30.56
C LEU A 117 12.74 11.10 -30.79
N ARG A 118 13.69 10.91 -29.86
CA ARG A 118 15.08 11.38 -29.99
C ARG A 118 15.87 10.67 -31.09
N LEU A 119 15.58 9.40 -31.35
CA LEU A 119 16.15 8.66 -32.46
C LEU A 119 15.56 9.13 -33.79
N LEU A 120 14.25 9.32 -33.87
CA LEU A 120 13.58 9.85 -35.04
C LEU A 120 14.05 11.27 -35.38
N THR A 121 14.32 12.14 -34.39
CA THR A 121 14.87 13.47 -34.66
C THR A 121 16.34 13.45 -35.07
N LYS A 122 17.15 12.48 -34.60
CA LYS A 122 18.54 12.31 -35.05
C LYS A 122 18.68 11.66 -36.42
N VAL A 123 17.81 10.70 -36.73
CA VAL A 123 17.78 10.00 -38.03
C VAL A 123 17.20 10.91 -39.11
N ASN A 124 16.25 11.79 -38.77
CA ASN A 124 15.69 12.79 -39.69
C ASN A 124 16.51 14.08 -39.82
N HIS A 125 17.84 13.97 -39.95
CA HIS A 125 18.65 15.03 -40.57
C HIS A 125 18.35 15.18 -42.09
N LEU A 126 17.09 14.98 -42.51
CA LEU A 126 16.57 15.28 -43.84
C LEU A 126 15.26 16.09 -43.70
N PRO A 127 15.09 17.20 -44.44
CA PRO A 127 14.23 18.30 -44.03
C PRO A 127 12.73 18.09 -44.33
N LEU A 128 11.89 18.65 -43.46
CA LEU A 128 10.58 19.29 -43.76
C LEU A 128 9.34 18.46 -44.18
N VAL A 129 9.26 17.14 -44.01
CA VAL A 129 8.02 16.40 -44.38
C VAL A 129 7.11 16.01 -43.18
N LEU A 130 7.58 16.06 -41.93
CA LEU A 130 6.81 15.52 -40.79
C LEU A 130 5.88 16.51 -40.05
N THR A 131 5.95 17.81 -40.35
CA THR A 131 5.05 18.78 -39.70
C THR A 131 3.58 18.59 -40.11
N SER A 132 3.32 18.03 -41.30
CA SER A 132 1.96 17.73 -41.78
C SER A 132 1.32 16.55 -41.04
N TYR A 133 2.09 15.53 -40.67
CA TYR A 133 1.56 14.34 -39.97
C TYR A 133 1.16 14.65 -38.52
N PHE A 134 1.95 15.48 -37.84
CA PHE A 134 1.62 15.92 -36.48
C PHE A 134 0.38 16.82 -36.44
N LEU A 135 0.16 17.68 -37.45
CA LEU A 135 -1.06 18.49 -37.56
C LEU A 135 -2.31 17.62 -37.82
N VAL A 136 -2.20 16.57 -38.65
CA VAL A 136 -3.32 15.65 -38.90
C VAL A 136 -3.67 14.84 -37.64
N CYS A 137 -2.68 14.30 -36.93
CA CYS A 137 -2.94 13.57 -35.68
C CYS A 137 -3.47 14.48 -34.55
N TRP A 138 -3.00 15.73 -34.46
CA TRP A 138 -3.53 16.70 -33.48
C TRP A 138 -4.96 17.12 -33.81
N SER A 139 -5.31 17.26 -35.09
CA SER A 139 -6.68 17.56 -35.53
C SER A 139 -7.66 16.41 -35.28
N MET A 140 -7.21 15.15 -35.34
CA MET A 140 -8.08 14.00 -35.03
C MET A 140 -8.27 13.76 -33.53
N GLN A 141 -7.38 14.30 -32.68
CA GLN A 141 -7.47 14.16 -31.22
C GLN A 141 -8.33 15.26 -30.56
N ASN A 142 -8.59 16.36 -31.28
CA ASN A 142 -9.35 17.53 -30.81
C ASN A 142 -10.72 17.70 -31.51
N SER A 143 -11.25 16.65 -32.15
CA SER A 143 -12.60 16.60 -32.71
C SER A 143 -13.50 15.63 -31.95
#